data_AF-A0A4R2I3L7-F1
#
_entry.id   AF-A0A4R2I3L7-F1
#
_cell.length_a   1.000
_cell.length_b   1.000
_cell.length_c   1.000
_cell.angle_alpha   90.00
_cell.angle_beta   90.00
_cell.angle_gamma   90.00
#
_symmetry.space_group_name_H-M   'P 1'
#
loop_
_entity.id
_entity.type
_entity.pdbx_description
1 polymer ?
#
loop_
_entity_poly.entity_id
_entity_poly.type
_entity_poly.pdbx_seq_one_letter_code
_entity_poly.pdbx_strand_id
1 'polypeptide(L)'
;MQIRNIASSALVIAFAFACSARAAAAADATPAKTEKPLTAQQARMKGCNAEAKSQSLKGDERRAFMSTCLKGGSTALTAHDTAKATPSTAQLKRKACSAQAKEKGLKGSERKAFVRDCASEGEVASAT
;
A
#
# COMPACT_ATOMS: atom_id res chain seq x y z
N MET A 1 11.70 18.19 -29.00
CA MET A 1 10.47 17.72 -29.68
C MET A 1 9.52 17.19 -28.63
N GLN A 2 8.28 17.61 -28.43
CA GLN A 2 7.43 18.67 -28.96
C GLN A 2 6.20 18.67 -28.01
N ILE A 3 5.81 19.85 -27.50
CA ILE A 3 4.44 20.39 -27.26
C ILE A 3 3.41 19.48 -26.52
N ARG A 4 2.66 19.86 -25.46
CA ARG A 4 1.89 21.09 -25.20
C ARG A 4 1.51 21.22 -23.71
N ASN A 5 1.80 22.40 -23.16
CA ASN A 5 0.97 23.07 -22.14
C ASN A 5 -0.51 23.07 -22.55
N ILE A 6 -1.41 22.70 -21.62
CA ILE A 6 -2.78 23.24 -21.59
C ILE A 6 -3.04 23.70 -20.14
N ALA A 7 -2.77 24.98 -19.92
CA ALA A 7 -3.45 25.77 -18.91
C ALA A 7 -4.88 26.06 -19.40
N SER A 8 -5.76 26.40 -18.46
CA SER A 8 -7.13 26.90 -18.63
C SER A 8 -8.23 25.85 -18.80
N SER A 9 -8.94 25.58 -17.71
CA SER A 9 -10.41 25.69 -17.66
C SER A 9 -10.86 25.76 -16.19
N ALA A 10 -11.13 26.97 -15.74
CA ALA A 10 -11.95 27.20 -14.56
C ALA A 10 -13.36 26.67 -14.84
N LEU A 11 -13.87 25.77 -14.00
CA LEU A 11 -15.31 25.58 -13.83
C LEU A 11 -15.60 25.34 -12.35
N VAL A 12 -16.29 26.32 -11.80
CA VAL A 12 -16.94 26.41 -10.51
C VAL A 12 -17.93 25.27 -10.33
N ILE A 13 -17.81 24.44 -9.29
CA ILE A 13 -18.97 23.78 -8.67
C ILE A 13 -18.74 23.66 -7.16
N ALA A 14 -19.23 24.68 -6.43
CA ALA A 14 -19.55 24.56 -5.01
C ALA A 14 -20.79 23.67 -4.88
N PHE A 15 -20.68 22.54 -4.18
CA PHE A 15 -21.85 21.78 -3.71
C PHE A 15 -21.74 21.60 -2.20
N ALA A 16 -22.23 22.62 -1.49
CA ALA A 16 -22.89 22.41 -0.22
C ALA A 16 -24.24 21.74 -0.53
N PHE A 17 -24.37 20.44 -0.27
CA PHE A 17 -25.68 19.81 -0.19
C PHE A 17 -25.78 19.04 1.13
N ALA A 18 -26.40 19.73 2.08
CA ALA A 18 -26.92 19.18 3.30
C ALA A 18 -28.05 18.17 3.01
N CYS A 19 -28.12 17.15 3.86
CA CYS A 19 -29.29 16.38 4.30
C CYS A 19 -30.57 16.45 3.43
N SER A 20 -31.00 15.31 2.87
CA SER A 20 -32.36 14.78 3.06
C SER A 20 -32.53 13.41 2.40
N ALA A 21 -33.14 12.49 3.15
CA ALA A 21 -33.49 11.15 2.74
C ALA A 21 -34.52 11.12 1.59
N ARG A 22 -34.36 10.17 0.66
CA ARG A 22 -35.46 9.67 -0.19
C ARG A 22 -35.27 8.18 -0.48
N ALA A 23 -36.17 7.38 0.09
CA ALA A 23 -36.41 6.00 -0.31
C ALA A 23 -37.43 5.97 -1.46
N ALA A 24 -37.16 5.18 -2.51
CA ALA A 24 -38.07 4.22 -3.15
C ALA A 24 -37.58 3.82 -4.56
N ALA A 25 -37.26 2.52 -4.69
CA ALA A 25 -37.36 1.59 -5.82
C ALA A 25 -37.44 2.10 -7.29
N ALA A 26 -36.51 1.64 -8.14
CA ALA A 26 -36.77 0.58 -9.13
C ALA A 26 -35.51 0.31 -10.01
N ALA A 27 -35.34 -0.97 -10.36
CA ALA A 27 -34.57 -1.50 -11.49
C ALA A 27 -33.05 -1.23 -11.53
N ASP A 28 -32.25 -2.21 -11.10
CA ASP A 28 -30.86 -2.32 -11.52
C ASP A 28 -30.60 -3.75 -12.02
N ALA A 29 -30.72 -3.91 -13.34
CA ALA A 29 -30.15 -5.03 -14.06
C ALA A 29 -28.62 -4.98 -13.85
N THR A 30 -28.13 -5.75 -12.89
CA THR A 30 -26.70 -5.88 -12.63
C THR A 30 -26.04 -6.45 -13.89
N PRO A 31 -25.05 -5.78 -14.52
CA PRO A 31 -24.21 -6.46 -15.49
C PRO A 31 -23.49 -7.57 -14.74
N ALA A 32 -23.87 -8.81 -15.05
CA ALA A 32 -23.18 -10.00 -14.57
C ALA A 32 -21.70 -9.83 -14.87
N LYS A 33 -20.90 -9.55 -13.83
CA LYS A 33 -19.45 -9.57 -13.94
C LYS A 33 -19.06 -10.95 -14.41
N THR A 34 -18.65 -11.06 -15.66
CA THR A 34 -17.91 -12.22 -16.16
C THR A 34 -16.65 -12.35 -15.32
N GLU A 35 -16.70 -13.18 -14.28
CA GLU A 35 -15.58 -13.46 -13.40
C GLU A 35 -14.54 -14.25 -14.19
N LYS A 36 -13.48 -13.56 -14.64
CA LYS A 36 -12.28 -14.27 -15.07
C LYS A 36 -11.75 -15.05 -13.87
N PRO A 37 -11.46 -16.35 -14.00
CA PRO A 37 -10.91 -17.13 -12.91
C PRO A 37 -9.62 -16.46 -12.43
N LEU A 38 -9.53 -16.24 -11.12
CA LEU A 38 -8.34 -15.64 -10.51
C LEU A 38 -7.16 -16.56 -10.79
N THR A 39 -6.02 -15.97 -11.17
CA THR A 39 -4.79 -16.75 -11.27
C THR A 39 -4.39 -17.25 -9.88
N ALA A 40 -3.68 -18.38 -9.81
CA ALA A 40 -3.26 -18.95 -8.53
C ALA A 40 -2.49 -17.94 -7.63
N GLN A 41 -1.70 -17.05 -8.24
CA GLN A 41 -1.00 -15.98 -7.53
C GLN A 41 -1.96 -14.94 -6.93
N GLN A 42 -3.01 -14.54 -7.67
CA GLN A 42 -4.00 -13.58 -7.20
C GLN A 42 -4.84 -14.15 -6.05
N ALA A 43 -5.22 -15.43 -6.14
CA ALA A 43 -5.92 -16.14 -5.07
C ALA A 43 -5.06 -16.20 -3.79
N ARG A 44 -3.78 -16.57 -3.91
CA ARG A 44 -2.83 -16.58 -2.78
C ARG A 44 -2.66 -15.20 -2.16
N MET A 45 -2.48 -14.15 -2.97
CA MET A 45 -2.33 -12.79 -2.45
C MET A 45 -3.58 -12.33 -1.69
N LYS A 46 -4.79 -12.72 -2.11
CA LYS A 46 -6.02 -12.44 -1.36
C LYS A 46 -6.03 -13.17 -0.02
N GLY A 47 -5.66 -14.46 0.03
CA GLY A 47 -5.53 -15.24 1.26
C GLY A 47 -4.56 -14.59 2.25
N CYS A 48 -3.33 -14.32 1.81
CA CYS A 48 -2.32 -13.64 2.63
C CYS A 48 -2.82 -12.28 3.17
N ASN A 49 -3.56 -11.51 2.37
CA ASN A 49 -4.10 -10.24 2.86
C ASN A 49 -5.22 -10.41 3.88
N ALA A 50 -6.03 -11.46 3.78
CA ALA A 50 -7.06 -11.77 4.76
C ALA A 50 -6.43 -12.21 6.09
N GLU A 51 -5.45 -13.10 6.05
CA GLU A 51 -4.73 -13.59 7.24
C GLU A 51 -3.94 -12.48 7.94
N ALA A 52 -3.33 -11.57 7.18
CA ALA A 52 -2.66 -10.41 7.76
C ALA A 52 -3.65 -9.48 8.49
N LYS A 53 -4.89 -9.36 7.98
CA LYS A 53 -5.94 -8.55 8.61
C LYS A 53 -6.54 -9.24 9.83
N SER A 54 -6.77 -10.55 9.79
CA SER A 54 -7.28 -11.30 10.95
C SER A 54 -6.30 -11.24 12.12
N GLN A 55 -4.99 -11.27 11.81
CA GLN A 55 -3.92 -11.07 12.78
C GLN A 55 -3.65 -9.59 13.13
N SER A 56 -4.43 -8.66 12.57
CA SER A 56 -4.29 -7.21 12.79
C SER A 56 -2.88 -6.65 12.52
N LEU A 57 -2.11 -7.31 11.65
CA LEU A 57 -0.75 -6.92 11.33
C LEU A 57 -0.74 -5.57 10.61
N LYS A 58 0.12 -4.67 11.06
CA LYS A 58 0.28 -3.31 10.51
C LYS A 58 1.74 -3.04 10.22
N GLY A 59 1.99 -1.97 9.46
CA GLY A 59 3.35 -1.48 9.21
C GLY A 59 4.27 -2.56 8.64
N ASP A 60 5.41 -2.74 9.29
CA ASP A 60 6.46 -3.68 8.86
C ASP A 60 6.10 -5.14 9.10
N GLU A 61 5.33 -5.44 10.15
CA GLU A 61 4.89 -6.81 10.48
C GLU A 61 4.02 -7.39 9.36
N ARG A 62 3.09 -6.58 8.83
CA ARG A 62 2.29 -6.97 7.66
C ARG A 62 3.14 -7.22 6.42
N ARG A 63 4.19 -6.41 6.22
CA ARG A 63 5.07 -6.53 5.05
C ARG A 63 5.92 -7.80 5.13
N ALA A 64 6.45 -8.09 6.31
CA ALA A 64 7.20 -9.32 6.58
C ALA A 64 6.29 -10.53 6.35
N PHE A 65 5.11 -10.56 6.98
CA PHE A 65 4.12 -11.63 6.78
C PHE A 65 3.76 -11.83 5.31
N MET A 66 3.49 -10.75 4.58
CA MET A 66 3.15 -10.84 3.15
C MET A 66 4.30 -11.43 2.32
N SER A 67 5.55 -11.05 2.61
CA SER A 67 6.71 -11.60 1.89
C SER A 67 6.86 -13.09 2.16
N THR A 68 6.64 -13.54 3.39
CA THR A 68 6.72 -14.95 3.76
C THR A 68 5.59 -15.74 3.11
N CYS A 69 4.37 -15.23 3.19
CA CYS A 69 3.19 -15.88 2.63
C CYS A 69 3.28 -16.03 1.10
N LEU A 70 3.76 -15.00 0.38
CA LEU A 70 3.88 -15.03 -1.08
C LEU A 70 5.06 -15.85 -1.61
N LYS A 71 6.09 -16.10 -0.79
CA LYS A 71 7.25 -16.93 -1.17
C LYS A 71 6.95 -18.44 -1.14
N GLY A 72 5.70 -18.83 -0.86
CA GLY A 72 5.30 -20.23 -0.78
C GLY A 72 5.62 -20.78 0.59
N GLY A 73 4.91 -20.29 1.62
CA GLY A 73 4.93 -20.89 2.94
C GLY A 73 4.61 -22.37 2.83
N SER A 74 5.62 -23.22 2.81
CA SER A 74 5.47 -24.65 2.74
C SER A 74 6.49 -25.26 3.67
N THR A 75 5.90 -25.76 4.75
CA THR A 75 6.33 -26.87 5.59
C THR A 75 7.60 -26.66 6.41
N ALA A 76 7.39 -26.63 7.73
CA ALA A 76 8.35 -26.43 8.82
C ALA A 76 8.83 -24.97 8.94
N LEU A 77 8.53 -24.23 10.00
CA LEU A 77 9.18 -24.44 11.31
C LEU A 77 10.48 -25.27 11.25
N THR A 78 11.37 -24.96 10.31
CA THR A 78 12.79 -25.24 10.48
C THR A 78 13.46 -23.92 10.83
N ALA A 79 13.60 -23.71 12.14
CA ALA A 79 14.79 -23.13 12.78
C ALA A 79 15.51 -21.99 12.03
N HIS A 80 14.79 -20.99 11.52
CA HIS A 80 15.36 -19.71 11.09
C HIS A 80 14.70 -18.49 11.73
N ASP A 81 13.86 -18.70 12.75
CA ASP A 81 13.17 -17.60 13.45
C ASP A 81 13.01 -17.87 14.97
N THR A 82 14.06 -18.37 15.60
CA THR A 82 14.25 -18.25 17.06
C THR A 82 15.59 -17.61 17.41
N ALA A 83 16.07 -16.76 16.51
CA ALA A 83 17.12 -15.80 16.78
C ALA A 83 16.55 -14.44 16.42
N LYS A 84 16.30 -13.59 17.42
CA LYS A 84 16.05 -12.14 17.35
C LYS A 84 16.33 -11.60 15.94
N ALA A 85 15.26 -11.48 15.14
CA ALA A 85 15.30 -11.12 13.74
C ALA A 85 16.23 -9.92 13.54
N THR A 86 17.37 -10.15 12.90
CA THR A 86 18.26 -9.06 12.50
C THR A 86 17.64 -8.48 11.23
N PRO A 87 17.09 -7.26 11.26
CA PRO A 87 16.44 -6.68 10.10
C PRO A 87 17.45 -6.61 8.95
N SER A 88 17.07 -7.14 7.78
CA SER A 88 17.90 -7.03 6.58
C SER A 88 18.24 -5.56 6.30
N THR A 89 19.37 -5.29 5.65
CA THR A 89 19.80 -3.93 5.26
C THR A 89 18.70 -3.19 4.49
N ALA A 90 17.93 -3.89 3.66
CA ALA A 90 16.78 -3.32 2.93
C ALA A 90 15.61 -2.90 3.86
N GLN A 91 15.38 -3.65 4.94
CA GLN A 91 14.37 -3.32 5.95
C GLN A 91 14.82 -2.14 6.83
N LEU A 92 16.10 -2.10 7.20
CA LEU A 92 16.71 -0.97 7.92
C LEU A 92 16.61 0.32 7.10
N LYS A 93 16.97 0.27 5.81
CA LYS A 93 16.88 1.40 4.88
C LYS A 93 15.46 1.95 4.79
N ARG A 94 14.47 1.08 4.62
CA ARG A 94 13.05 1.48 4.55
C ARG A 94 12.56 2.12 5.85
N LYS A 95 13.01 1.60 7.01
CA LYS A 95 12.68 2.15 8.34
C LYS A 95 13.32 3.52 8.57
N ALA A 96 14.56 3.72 8.14
CA ALA A 96 15.21 5.03 8.20
C ALA A 96 14.50 6.05 7.29
N CYS A 97 14.15 5.66 6.06
CA CYS A 97 13.40 6.51 5.14
C CYS A 97 12.00 6.88 5.66
N SER A 98 11.29 5.96 6.33
CA SER A 98 9.98 6.27 6.91
C SER A 98 10.09 7.19 8.15
N ALA A 99 11.16 7.07 8.93
CA ALA A 99 11.46 7.97 10.05
C ALA A 99 11.79 9.39 9.57
N GLN A 100 12.68 9.52 8.58
CA GLN A 100 13.00 10.81 7.96
C GLN A 100 11.77 11.49 7.34
N ALA A 101 10.88 10.72 6.70
CA ALA A 101 9.65 11.27 6.17
C ALA A 101 8.73 11.83 7.27
N LYS A 102 8.79 11.25 8.47
CA LYS A 102 8.03 11.70 9.64
C LYS A 102 8.64 12.97 10.24
N GLU A 103 9.96 13.03 10.34
CA GLU A 103 10.70 14.21 10.78
C GLU A 103 10.50 15.41 9.84
N LYS A 104 10.48 15.15 8.53
CA LYS A 104 10.10 16.14 7.50
C LYS A 104 8.61 16.47 7.46
N GLY A 105 7.79 15.89 8.36
CA GLY A 105 6.36 16.19 8.45
C GLY A 105 5.51 15.74 7.25
N LEU A 106 6.09 14.98 6.32
CA LEU A 106 5.47 14.59 5.05
C LEU A 106 4.27 13.70 5.29
N LYS A 107 3.15 13.97 4.60
CA LYS A 107 1.92 13.19 4.69
C LYS A 107 1.50 12.71 3.31
N GLY A 108 0.58 11.74 3.28
CA GLY A 108 -0.06 11.29 2.04
C GLY A 108 0.91 10.91 0.91
N SER A 109 0.71 11.52 -0.25
CA SER A 109 1.48 11.29 -1.48
C SER A 109 2.94 11.68 -1.33
N GLU A 110 3.24 12.79 -0.65
CA GLU A 110 4.60 13.30 -0.45
C GLU A 110 5.46 12.32 0.32
N ARG A 111 4.90 11.71 1.38
CA ARG A 111 5.57 10.64 2.13
C ARG A 111 5.86 9.43 1.25
N LYS A 112 4.92 9.01 0.39
CA LYS A 112 5.13 7.86 -0.50
C LYS A 112 6.24 8.12 -1.52
N ALA A 113 6.25 9.32 -2.11
CA ALA A 113 7.27 9.72 -3.06
C ALA A 113 8.65 9.74 -2.38
N PHE A 114 8.76 10.44 -1.24
CA PHE A 114 10.00 10.51 -0.47
C PHE A 114 10.51 9.13 -0.02
N VAL A 115 9.65 8.26 0.49
CA VAL A 115 10.07 6.91 0.93
C VAL A 115 10.52 6.06 -0.25
N ARG A 116 9.94 6.24 -1.45
CA ARG A 116 10.36 5.53 -2.66
C ARG A 116 11.73 6.02 -3.15
N ASP A 117 11.94 7.34 -3.17
CA ASP A 117 13.19 7.94 -3.64
C ASP A 117 14.33 7.66 -2.65
N CYS A 118 14.11 7.84 -1.34
CA CYS A 118 15.08 7.51 -0.29
C CYS A 118 15.48 6.01 -0.28
N ALA A 119 14.54 5.10 -0.52
CA ALA A 119 14.84 3.67 -0.58
C ALA A 119 15.69 3.30 -1.83
N SER A 120 15.59 4.09 -2.90
CA SER A 120 16.30 3.87 -4.17
C SER A 120 17.71 4.47 -4.12
N GLU A 121 17.84 5.74 -3.73
CA GLU A 121 19.11 6.48 -3.74
C GLU A 121 20.04 6.14 -2.57
N GLY A 122 19.50 5.68 -1.44
CA GLY A 122 20.30 5.17 -0.32
C GLY A 122 21.25 6.11 0.38
N GLU A 123 21.19 7.39 0.07
CA GLU A 123 21.73 8.42 0.93
C GLU A 123 20.75 8.64 2.08
N VAL A 124 20.93 7.89 3.17
CA VAL A 124 20.40 8.30 4.47
C VAL A 124 21.24 9.53 4.80
N ALA A 125 20.72 10.71 4.50
CA ALA A 125 21.39 11.97 4.79
C ALA A 125 21.70 12.02 6.30
N SER A 126 22.91 11.62 6.66
CA SER A 126 23.52 11.96 7.93
C SER A 126 23.70 13.46 7.90
N ALA A 127 23.12 14.11 8.90
CA ALA A 127 23.33 15.51 9.18
C ALA A 127 24.82 15.86 9.14
N THR A 128 25.13 16.85 8.30
CA THR A 128 26.00 17.98 8.64
C THR A 128 25.30 19.22 8.14
#